data_AF-A0AAD9VFG6-F1
#
_entry.id   AF-A0AAD9VFG6-F1
#
_cell.length_a   1.000
_cell.length_b   1.000
_cell.length_c   1.000
_cell.angle_alpha   90.00
_cell.angle_beta   90.00
_cell.angle_gamma   90.00
#
_symmetry.space_group_name_H-M   'P 1'
#
loop_
_entity.id
_entity.type
_entity.pdbx_description
1 polymer ?
#
loop_
_entity_poly.entity_id
_entity_poly.type
_entity_poly.pdbx_seq_one_letter_code
_entity_poly.pdbx_strand_id
1 'polypeptide(L)'
;MVKAKKADAKLARTTTKGGGRQTKNNPFEIHTNRKKHDILGRKLKHERGLPGISRSKAIKKRQKTLLVEYKQKNKHQHESQSKYRLEDEELTHLGQSLGEINKFEDVQLSDDDDDYNDINDGAEDVKELHFGGFLTKKNPDGKPSNSNEDKPRSRKEIMEEVVAKAKMKKVNIIMFSTSINVVETQNSKPLSS
;
A
#
# COMPACT_ATOMS: atom_id res chain seq x y z
N MET A 1 -35.93 -7.81 -41.29
CA MET A 1 -35.29 -8.77 -40.36
C MET A 1 -34.31 -8.01 -39.48
N VAL A 2 -34.67 -7.71 -38.23
CA VAL A 2 -33.81 -6.96 -37.29
C VAL A 2 -33.14 -7.97 -36.36
N LYS A 3 -31.81 -8.09 -36.44
CA LYS A 3 -31.01 -8.95 -35.53
C LYS A 3 -30.88 -8.27 -34.18
N ALA A 4 -31.59 -8.78 -33.17
CA ALA A 4 -31.36 -8.42 -31.78
C ALA A 4 -30.02 -9.00 -31.29
N LYS A 5 -29.10 -8.14 -30.83
CA LYS A 5 -27.91 -8.56 -30.08
C LYS A 5 -28.35 -8.85 -28.64
N LYS A 6 -28.29 -10.12 -28.23
CA LYS A 6 -28.41 -10.52 -26.82
C LYS A 6 -27.23 -9.92 -26.05
N ALA A 7 -27.51 -9.17 -24.98
CA ALA A 7 -26.52 -8.71 -24.04
C ALA A 7 -26.02 -9.89 -23.19
N ASP A 8 -24.70 -10.02 -23.07
CA ASP A 8 -24.04 -10.98 -22.18
C ASP A 8 -24.34 -10.59 -20.73
N ALA A 9 -25.31 -11.28 -20.13
CA ALA A 9 -25.47 -11.31 -18.69
C ALA A 9 -24.23 -11.99 -18.09
N LYS A 10 -23.22 -11.20 -17.72
CA LYS A 10 -22.16 -11.63 -16.82
C LYS A 10 -22.81 -12.05 -15.51
N LEU A 11 -23.03 -13.36 -15.40
CA LEU A 11 -23.35 -14.05 -14.16
C LEU A 11 -22.35 -13.59 -13.10
N ALA A 12 -22.81 -12.71 -12.21
CA ALA A 12 -22.11 -12.34 -11.00
C ALA A 12 -21.93 -13.63 -10.18
N ARG A 13 -20.78 -14.29 -10.37
CA ARG A 13 -20.33 -15.33 -9.46
C ARG A 13 -20.05 -14.64 -8.13
N THR A 14 -21.07 -14.63 -7.28
CA THR A 14 -20.91 -14.48 -5.85
C THR A 14 -19.84 -15.50 -5.44
N THR A 15 -18.67 -14.99 -5.07
CA THR A 15 -17.61 -15.81 -4.49
C THR A 15 -18.04 -16.13 -3.08
N THR A 16 -19.01 -17.04 -2.94
CA THR A 16 -19.13 -17.82 -1.73
C THR A 16 -17.77 -18.49 -1.58
N LYS A 17 -16.99 -18.05 -0.60
CA LYS A 17 -15.72 -18.67 -0.22
C LYS A 17 -16.05 -20.10 0.17
N GLY A 18 -16.01 -21.00 -0.82
CA GLY A 18 -16.17 -22.43 -0.61
C GLY A 18 -15.20 -22.83 0.48
N GLY A 19 -15.74 -23.31 1.59
CA GLY A 19 -14.97 -23.80 2.73
C GLY A 19 -13.86 -24.68 2.19
N GLY A 20 -12.61 -24.30 2.49
CA GLY A 20 -11.43 -24.99 2.01
C GLY A 20 -11.60 -26.48 2.29
N ARG A 21 -11.57 -27.29 1.23
CA ARG A 21 -11.47 -28.74 1.37
C ARG A 21 -10.36 -28.98 2.38
N GLN A 22 -10.70 -29.63 3.50
CA GLN A 22 -9.73 -30.05 4.49
C GLN A 22 -8.81 -31.05 3.79
N THR A 23 -7.71 -30.56 3.22
CA THR A 23 -6.66 -31.42 2.72
C THR A 23 -6.16 -32.14 3.95
N LYS A 24 -6.38 -33.46 4.03
CA LYS A 24 -5.79 -34.29 5.07
C LYS A 24 -4.29 -34.08 4.94
N ASN A 25 -3.73 -33.26 5.84
CA ASN A 25 -2.37 -32.78 5.67
C ASN A 25 -1.45 -33.99 5.74
N ASN A 26 -0.80 -34.27 4.62
CA ASN A 26 0.14 -35.35 4.50
C ASN A 26 1.25 -35.13 5.56
N PRO A 27 1.57 -36.12 6.41
CA PRO A 27 2.59 -35.97 7.45
C PRO A 27 3.96 -35.58 6.89
N PHE A 28 4.28 -35.90 5.63
CA PHE A 28 5.53 -35.50 4.97
C PHE A 28 5.59 -34.01 4.62
N GLU A 29 4.46 -33.32 4.57
CA GLU A 29 4.42 -31.88 4.29
C GLU A 29 4.66 -31.03 5.55
N ILE A 30 4.65 -31.65 6.73
CA ILE A 30 4.78 -31.00 8.04
C ILE A 30 6.11 -31.37 8.66
N HIS A 31 6.97 -30.37 8.89
CA HIS A 31 8.15 -30.54 9.72
C HIS A 31 7.78 -30.25 11.18
N THR A 32 8.04 -31.18 12.10
CA THR A 32 7.79 -31.01 13.54
C THR A 32 9.10 -30.95 14.32
N ASN A 33 9.18 -29.98 15.22
CA ASN A 33 10.32 -29.82 16.13
C ASN A 33 10.03 -30.58 17.43
N ARG A 34 10.92 -31.49 17.82
CA ARG A 34 10.77 -32.25 19.06
C ARG A 34 11.13 -31.36 20.26
N LYS A 35 10.18 -31.17 21.19
CA LYS A 35 10.45 -30.54 22.49
C LYS A 35 11.30 -31.48 23.33
N LYS A 36 12.32 -30.95 24.01
CA LYS A 36 13.17 -31.73 24.92
C LYS A 36 12.46 -32.05 26.24
N HIS A 37 11.73 -31.09 26.78
CA HIS A 37 10.90 -31.23 27.99
C HIS A 37 9.57 -30.54 27.75
N ASP A 38 8.50 -31.12 28.27
CA ASP A 38 7.17 -30.51 28.22
C ASP A 38 7.02 -29.52 29.38
N ILE A 39 6.49 -28.34 29.05
CA ILE A 39 6.18 -27.31 30.05
C ILE A 39 4.71 -27.01 29.89
N LEU A 40 3.91 -27.45 30.88
CA LEU A 40 2.46 -27.26 30.86
C LEU A 40 2.13 -25.77 30.65
N GLY A 41 1.18 -25.52 29.74
CA GLY A 41 0.71 -24.17 29.43
C GLY A 41 1.57 -23.37 28.42
N ARG A 42 2.76 -23.85 28.03
CA ARG A 42 3.63 -23.13 27.07
C ARG A 42 3.33 -23.53 25.62
N LYS A 43 2.72 -22.63 24.85
CA LYS A 43 2.55 -22.75 23.38
C LYS A 43 3.77 -22.18 22.66
N LEU A 44 4.54 -23.03 21.96
CA LEU A 44 5.67 -22.55 21.15
C LEU A 44 5.18 -22.13 19.75
N LYS A 45 5.62 -20.97 19.27
CA LYS A 45 5.25 -20.45 17.95
C LYS A 45 5.74 -21.33 16.78
N HIS A 46 6.81 -22.11 17.00
CA HIS A 46 7.54 -22.84 15.96
C HIS A 46 7.54 -24.37 16.18
N GLU A 47 6.48 -24.95 16.75
CA GLU A 47 6.38 -26.41 16.96
C GLU A 47 6.32 -27.19 15.66
N ARG A 48 5.71 -26.58 14.63
CA ARG A 48 5.54 -27.18 13.32
C ARG A 48 5.70 -26.15 12.22
N GLY A 49 6.32 -26.56 11.13
CA GLY A 49 6.50 -25.79 9.91
C GLY A 49 5.96 -26.52 8.69
N LEU A 50 5.67 -25.76 7.64
CA LEU A 50 5.21 -26.26 6.34
C LEU A 50 6.30 -25.97 5.28
N PRO A 51 7.38 -26.77 5.23
CA PRO A 51 8.52 -26.53 4.34
C PRO A 51 8.10 -26.45 2.87
N GLY A 52 7.12 -27.26 2.43
CA GLY A 52 6.63 -27.23 1.05
C GLY A 52 6.05 -25.87 0.63
N ILE A 53 5.25 -25.25 1.50
CA ILE A 53 4.62 -23.94 1.24
C ILE A 53 5.68 -22.83 1.21
N SER A 54 6.64 -22.88 2.13
CA SER A 54 7.73 -21.90 2.16
C SER A 54 8.58 -21.98 0.89
N ARG A 55 8.96 -23.20 0.46
CA ARG A 55 9.72 -23.44 -0.77
C ARG A 55 8.97 -22.99 -2.02
N SER A 56 7.69 -23.36 -2.16
CA SER A 56 6.89 -22.97 -3.32
C SER A 56 6.72 -21.46 -3.42
N LYS A 57 6.50 -20.77 -2.29
CA LYS A 57 6.45 -19.31 -2.23
C LYS A 57 7.77 -18.67 -2.66
N ALA A 58 8.91 -19.20 -2.21
CA ALA A 58 10.23 -18.71 -2.60
C ALA A 58 10.49 -18.90 -4.11
N ILE A 59 10.15 -20.07 -4.66
CA ILE A 59 10.26 -20.35 -6.10
C ILE A 59 9.38 -19.38 -6.91
N LYS A 60 8.13 -19.17 -6.49
CA LYS A 60 7.22 -18.22 -7.14
C LYS A 60 7.76 -16.79 -7.12
N LYS A 61 8.42 -16.38 -6.02
CA LYS A 61 9.11 -15.08 -5.94
C LYS A 61 10.26 -15.01 -6.94
N ARG A 62 11.10 -16.04 -7.00
CA ARG A 62 12.23 -16.13 -7.95
C ARG A 62 11.78 -16.07 -9.42
N GLN A 63 10.69 -16.75 -9.75
CA GLN A 63 10.08 -16.70 -11.09
C GLN A 63 9.56 -15.31 -11.47
N LYS A 64 9.24 -14.46 -10.49
CA LYS A 64 8.77 -13.10 -10.74
C LYS A 64 9.90 -12.08 -10.85
N THR A 65 11.04 -12.33 -10.19
CA THR A 65 12.19 -11.40 -10.20
C THR A 65 13.27 -11.91 -11.14
N LEU A 66 14.04 -12.92 -10.73
CA LEU A 66 15.22 -13.40 -11.47
C LEU A 66 14.88 -13.88 -12.88
N LEU A 67 13.73 -14.53 -13.08
CA LEU A 67 13.34 -14.99 -14.42
C LEU A 67 13.02 -13.82 -15.35
N VAL A 68 12.44 -12.75 -14.83
CA VAL A 68 12.13 -11.54 -15.60
C VAL A 68 13.43 -10.82 -15.97
N GLU A 69 14.31 -10.63 -14.99
CA GLU A 69 15.65 -10.06 -15.18
C GLU A 69 16.45 -10.85 -16.22
N TYR A 70 16.49 -12.18 -16.11
CA TYR A 70 17.18 -13.05 -17.05
C TYR A 70 16.66 -12.90 -18.49
N LYS A 71 15.32 -12.81 -18.66
CA LYS A 71 14.71 -12.60 -19.98
C LYS A 71 14.99 -11.21 -20.55
N GLN A 72 15.20 -10.21 -19.71
CA GLN A 72 15.48 -8.83 -20.11
C GLN A 72 16.97 -8.56 -20.33
N LYS A 73 17.86 -9.36 -19.74
CA LYS A 73 19.32 -9.20 -19.78
C LYS A 73 19.88 -8.97 -21.19
N ASN A 74 19.41 -9.73 -22.19
CA ASN A 74 19.90 -9.62 -23.57
C ASN A 74 19.10 -8.61 -24.41
N LYS A 75 17.97 -8.09 -23.91
CA LYS A 75 17.16 -7.08 -24.62
C LYS A 75 17.74 -5.68 -24.48
N HIS A 76 18.22 -5.32 -23.29
CA HIS A 76 18.81 -4.00 -23.04
C HIS A 76 20.05 -3.72 -23.88
N GLN A 77 20.86 -4.73 -24.19
CA GLN A 77 22.01 -4.54 -25.08
C GLN A 77 21.56 -4.18 -26.49
N HIS A 78 20.51 -4.81 -27.02
CA HIS A 78 20.14 -4.60 -28.42
C HIS A 78 19.52 -3.23 -28.70
N GLU A 79 18.79 -2.65 -27.74
CA GLU A 79 18.13 -1.34 -27.87
C GLU A 79 19.09 -0.16 -27.63
N SER A 80 20.08 -0.32 -26.74
CA SER A 80 21.11 0.69 -26.53
C SER A 80 22.15 0.70 -27.65
N GLN A 81 22.52 -0.45 -28.21
CA GLN A 81 23.52 -0.51 -29.28
C GLN A 81 23.05 0.23 -30.53
N SER A 82 21.76 0.19 -30.90
CA SER A 82 21.27 0.94 -32.06
C SER A 82 21.25 2.46 -31.85
N LYS A 83 21.16 2.95 -30.61
CA LYS A 83 21.16 4.39 -30.30
C LYS A 83 22.57 4.99 -30.20
N TYR A 84 23.57 4.17 -29.85
CA TYR A 84 24.97 4.61 -29.70
C TYR A 84 25.88 4.13 -30.83
N ARG A 85 25.34 3.44 -31.85
CA ARG A 85 26.07 3.12 -33.07
C ARG A 85 26.06 4.34 -33.99
N LEU A 86 26.88 5.33 -33.63
CA LEU A 86 27.11 6.58 -34.37
C LEU A 86 27.77 6.39 -35.75
N GLU A 87 28.00 5.15 -36.18
CA GLU A 87 28.58 4.86 -37.51
C GLU A 87 27.66 5.28 -38.66
N ASP A 88 26.33 5.33 -38.41
CA ASP A 88 25.32 5.53 -39.45
C ASP A 88 24.68 6.94 -39.41
N GLU A 89 24.98 7.79 -38.41
CA GLU A 89 24.42 9.15 -38.26
C GLU A 89 25.52 10.21 -38.42
N GLU A 90 25.44 10.97 -39.52
CA GLU A 90 26.35 12.07 -39.81
C GLU A 90 26.14 13.22 -38.78
N LEU A 91 27.22 13.65 -38.13
CA LEU A 91 27.14 14.64 -37.04
C LEU A 91 26.82 16.02 -37.63
N THR A 92 25.61 16.52 -37.38
CA THR A 92 25.13 17.82 -37.92
C THR A 92 24.92 18.86 -36.82
N HIS A 93 25.18 20.14 -37.12
CA HIS A 93 24.81 21.29 -36.27
C HIS A 93 23.99 22.27 -37.12
N LEU A 94 22.78 22.60 -36.67
CA LEU A 94 21.80 23.40 -37.45
C LEU A 94 21.46 22.81 -38.83
N GLY A 95 21.63 21.49 -39.01
CA GLY A 95 21.39 20.79 -40.28
C GLY A 95 22.57 20.81 -41.28
N GLN A 96 23.75 21.28 -40.88
CA GLN A 96 24.98 21.21 -41.67
C GLN A 96 25.91 20.13 -41.11
N SER A 97 26.50 19.29 -41.98
CA SER A 97 27.48 18.27 -41.57
C SER A 97 28.70 18.95 -40.96
N LEU A 98 29.02 18.62 -39.71
CA LEU A 98 30.21 19.12 -39.02
C LEU A 98 31.51 18.61 -39.65
N GLY A 99 31.45 17.56 -40.48
CA GLY A 99 32.61 17.07 -41.24
C GLY A 99 33.08 18.02 -42.34
N GLU A 100 32.20 18.91 -42.82
CA GLU A 100 32.44 19.83 -43.93
C GLU A 100 32.65 21.30 -43.50
N ILE A 101 32.46 21.62 -42.21
CA ILE A 101 32.73 22.97 -41.71
C ILE A 101 34.24 23.18 -41.69
N ASN A 102 34.75 23.82 -42.74
CA ASN A 102 36.07 24.42 -42.74
C ASN A 102 36.17 25.30 -41.49
N LYS A 103 37.02 24.85 -40.54
CA LYS A 103 37.42 25.64 -39.38
C LYS A 103 37.83 27.02 -39.88
N PHE A 104 37.53 28.06 -39.10
CA PHE A 104 37.94 29.47 -39.31
C PHE A 104 36.96 30.39 -40.06
N GLU A 105 35.67 30.36 -39.75
CA GLU A 105 34.90 31.61 -39.75
C GLU A 105 34.98 32.22 -38.34
N ASP A 106 35.69 33.35 -38.23
CA ASP A 106 35.90 34.11 -36.99
C ASP A 106 34.56 34.56 -36.40
N VAL A 107 34.10 33.83 -35.38
CA VAL A 107 32.99 34.24 -34.54
C VAL A 107 33.46 35.41 -33.68
N GLN A 108 33.05 36.63 -34.04
CA GLN A 108 33.15 37.77 -33.15
C GLN A 108 32.18 37.54 -31.98
N LEU A 109 32.74 37.18 -30.83
CA LEU A 109 32.00 37.06 -29.58
C LEU A 109 31.61 38.46 -29.10
N SER A 110 30.30 38.75 -29.10
CA SER A 110 29.72 39.83 -28.33
C SER A 110 29.65 39.38 -26.88
N ASP A 111 30.58 39.87 -26.07
CA ASP A 111 30.60 39.75 -24.61
C ASP A 111 29.51 40.68 -24.03
N ASP A 112 28.28 40.17 -23.93
CA ASP A 112 27.17 40.84 -23.25
C ASP A 112 26.52 39.80 -22.31
N ASP A 113 27.19 39.57 -21.18
CA ASP A 113 26.74 38.71 -20.10
C ASP A 113 25.86 39.52 -19.13
N ASP A 114 24.55 39.57 -19.39
CA ASP A 114 23.55 39.99 -18.40
C ASP A 114 22.21 39.28 -18.65
N ASP A 115 21.96 38.14 -18.00
CA ASP A 115 20.61 37.88 -17.47
C ASP A 115 20.59 36.86 -16.31
N TYR A 116 20.50 37.40 -15.09
CA TYR A 116 20.06 36.68 -13.89
C TYR A 116 18.58 36.32 -14.03
N ASN A 117 18.28 35.12 -14.53
CA ASN A 117 16.94 34.55 -14.39
C ASN A 117 16.91 33.48 -13.29
N ASP A 118 16.46 33.94 -12.13
CA ASP A 118 15.96 33.20 -10.97
C ASP A 118 14.76 32.30 -11.38
N ILE A 119 15.04 31.20 -12.05
CA ILE A 119 14.03 30.16 -12.33
C ILE A 119 13.92 29.27 -11.08
N ASN A 120 13.10 29.72 -10.15
CA ASN A 120 12.63 28.96 -8.99
C ASN A 120 11.62 27.84 -9.35
N ASP A 121 11.59 27.35 -10.60
CA ASP A 121 10.61 26.36 -11.06
C ASP A 121 10.99 24.90 -10.76
N GLY A 122 12.19 24.65 -10.23
CA GLY A 122 12.69 23.28 -9.94
C GLY A 122 12.70 22.89 -8.47
N ALA A 123 12.32 23.78 -7.54
CA ALA A 123 12.58 23.59 -6.11
C ALA A 123 11.86 22.37 -5.49
N GLU A 124 10.73 21.94 -6.05
CA GLU A 124 9.98 20.77 -5.57
C GLU A 124 10.60 19.45 -6.05
N ASP A 125 10.93 19.35 -7.34
CA ASP A 125 11.60 18.20 -7.94
C ASP A 125 13.00 17.99 -7.34
N VAL A 126 13.72 19.08 -7.09
CA VAL A 126 15.00 19.09 -6.38
C VAL A 126 14.84 18.52 -4.97
N LYS A 127 13.81 18.89 -4.20
CA LYS A 127 13.59 18.34 -2.86
C LYS A 127 13.26 16.84 -2.86
N GLU A 128 12.61 16.34 -3.90
CA GLU A 128 12.31 14.91 -4.04
C GLU A 128 13.51 14.09 -4.53
N LEU A 129 14.34 14.66 -5.41
CA LEU A 129 15.51 14.00 -5.99
C LEU A 129 16.78 14.15 -5.12
N HIS A 130 16.81 15.09 -4.17
CA HIS A 130 17.88 15.17 -3.19
C HIS A 130 17.79 14.04 -2.17
N PHE A 131 18.94 13.42 -1.87
CA PHE A 131 19.17 12.17 -1.13
C PHE A 131 18.45 12.01 0.23
N GLY A 132 17.78 13.04 0.74
CA GLY A 132 16.96 13.03 1.97
C GLY A 132 15.43 12.91 1.77
N GLY A 133 14.90 13.04 0.55
CA GLY A 133 13.45 13.01 0.26
C GLY A 133 12.76 11.66 0.54
N PHE A 134 13.53 10.57 0.67
CA PHE A 134 13.02 9.23 0.96
C PHE A 134 12.39 9.09 2.37
N LEU A 135 12.79 9.91 3.33
CA LEU A 135 12.28 9.82 4.72
C LEU A 135 10.91 10.49 4.92
N THR A 136 10.50 11.39 4.02
CA THR A 136 9.24 12.14 4.15
C THR A 136 8.05 11.40 3.53
N LYS A 137 8.30 10.47 2.59
CA LYS A 137 7.25 9.72 1.88
C LYS A 137 6.87 8.45 2.65
N LYS A 138 5.98 8.58 3.65
CA LYS A 138 5.40 7.44 4.34
C LYS A 138 4.22 6.85 3.55
N ASN A 139 4.49 5.69 2.91
CA ASN A 139 3.61 4.63 2.37
C ASN A 139 3.64 4.48 0.83
N PRO A 140 3.73 3.23 0.30
CA PRO A 140 3.84 2.94 -1.14
C PRO A 140 2.48 2.80 -1.87
N ASP A 141 1.37 3.28 -1.30
CA ASP A 141 0.05 3.23 -1.92
C ASP A 141 -0.55 4.64 -1.99
N GLY A 142 -0.25 5.35 -3.07
CA GLY A 142 -0.77 6.69 -3.39
C GLY A 142 -2.28 6.69 -3.67
N LYS A 143 -3.10 6.53 -2.64
CA LYS A 143 -4.51 6.92 -2.66
C LYS A 143 -4.81 7.91 -1.53
N PRO A 144 -5.29 9.13 -1.80
CA PRO A 144 -5.99 9.89 -0.78
C PRO A 144 -7.31 9.17 -0.47
N SER A 145 -7.33 8.35 0.57
CA SER A 145 -8.56 7.74 1.08
C SER A 145 -9.33 8.80 1.89
N ASN A 146 -10.09 9.64 1.20
CA ASN A 146 -11.23 10.33 1.80
C ASN A 146 -12.42 9.35 1.88
N SER A 147 -12.34 8.42 2.82
CA SER A 147 -13.48 7.60 3.26
C SER A 147 -13.17 7.09 4.66
N ASN A 148 -13.64 7.84 5.67
CA ASN A 148 -13.44 7.59 7.11
C ASN A 148 -14.22 6.37 7.64
N GLU A 149 -14.54 5.38 6.81
CA GLU A 149 -15.43 4.28 7.19
C GLU A 149 -14.72 2.95 7.48
N ASP A 150 -13.45 2.79 7.06
CA ASP A 150 -12.72 1.51 7.21
C ASP A 150 -11.47 1.59 8.10
N LYS A 151 -11.22 2.73 8.77
CA LYS A 151 -10.12 2.80 9.74
C LYS A 151 -10.55 2.09 11.03
N PRO A 152 -9.81 1.09 11.54
CA PRO A 152 -10.09 0.55 12.87
C PRO A 152 -9.99 1.69 13.90
N ARG A 153 -11.04 1.86 14.72
CA ARG A 153 -11.12 2.94 15.71
C ARG A 153 -9.86 3.00 16.57
N SER A 154 -9.33 4.20 16.77
CA SER A 154 -8.15 4.39 17.59
C SER A 154 -8.44 4.04 19.05
N ARG A 155 -7.44 3.58 19.80
CA ARG A 155 -7.58 3.30 21.24
C ARG A 155 -8.14 4.50 22.02
N LYS A 156 -7.82 5.73 21.60
CA LYS A 156 -8.35 6.97 22.18
C LYS A 156 -9.87 7.06 21.99
N GLU A 157 -10.36 6.86 20.77
CA GLU A 157 -11.78 6.91 20.42
C GLU A 157 -12.57 5.82 21.16
N ILE A 158 -12.01 4.61 21.24
CA ILE A 158 -12.62 3.50 21.98
C ILE A 158 -12.73 3.85 23.47
N MET A 159 -11.66 4.40 24.06
CA MET A 159 -11.66 4.77 25.48
C MET A 159 -12.65 5.90 25.77
N GLU A 160 -12.74 6.89 24.88
CA GLU A 160 -13.69 8.00 24.98
C GLU A 160 -15.15 7.52 24.91
N GLU A 161 -15.47 6.62 23.97
CA GLU A 161 -16.79 6.00 23.84
C GLU A 161 -17.17 5.20 25.10
N VAL A 162 -16.22 4.44 25.66
CA VAL A 162 -16.43 3.66 26.89
C VAL A 162 -16.71 4.57 28.09
N VAL A 163 -15.94 5.66 28.25
CA VAL A 163 -16.13 6.64 29.32
C VAL A 163 -17.47 7.35 29.18
N ALA A 164 -17.85 7.75 27.96
CA ALA A 164 -19.14 8.37 27.69
C ALA A 164 -20.30 7.44 28.04
N LYS A 165 -20.27 6.18 27.60
CA LYS A 165 -21.29 5.18 27.95
C LYS A 165 -21.37 4.93 29.46
N ALA A 166 -20.24 4.88 30.15
CA ALA A 166 -20.20 4.71 31.60
C ALA A 166 -20.85 5.91 32.33
N LYS A 167 -20.58 7.14 31.88
CA LYS A 167 -21.20 8.36 32.42
C LYS A 167 -22.71 8.36 32.20
N MET A 168 -23.17 8.07 30.98
CA MET A 168 -24.61 8.00 30.66
C MET A 168 -25.32 6.94 31.49
N LYS A 169 -24.72 5.74 31.63
CA LYS A 169 -25.29 4.66 32.45
C LYS A 169 -25.40 5.07 33.92
N LYS A 170 -24.40 5.78 34.45
CA LYS A 170 -24.43 6.31 35.82
C LYS A 170 -25.56 7.31 36.02
N VAL A 171 -25.75 8.25 35.09
CA VAL A 171 -26.85 9.22 35.15
C VAL A 171 -28.21 8.50 35.07
N ASN A 172 -28.36 7.55 34.16
CA ASN A 172 -29.60 6.78 34.02
C ASN A 172 -29.97 6.01 35.30
N ILE A 173 -28.98 5.40 35.97
CA ILE A 173 -29.20 4.72 37.25
C ILE A 173 -29.67 5.71 38.32
N ILE A 174 -29.03 6.88 38.41
CA ILE A 174 -29.42 7.93 39.38
C ILE A 174 -30.84 8.39 39.10
N MET A 175 -31.17 8.74 37.86
CA MET A 175 -32.50 9.18 37.46
C MET A 175 -33.57 8.13 37.79
N PHE A 176 -33.31 6.86 37.49
CA PHE A 176 -34.23 5.77 37.81
C PHE A 176 -34.46 5.62 39.32
N SER A 177 -33.40 5.71 40.12
CA SER A 177 -33.52 5.66 41.59
C SER A 177 -34.32 6.85 42.15
N THR A 178 -34.13 8.05 41.60
CA THR A 178 -34.90 9.24 42.00
C THR A 178 -36.37 9.09 41.64
N SER A 179 -36.67 8.55 40.45
CA SER A 179 -38.06 8.30 40.03
C SER A 179 -38.79 7.29 40.91
N ILE A 180 -38.11 6.24 41.39
CA ILE A 180 -38.70 5.26 42.33
C ILE A 180 -39.07 5.93 43.65
N ASN A 181 -38.16 6.72 44.23
CA ASN A 181 -38.38 7.40 45.51
C ASN A 181 -39.54 8.43 45.43
N VAL A 182 -39.71 9.10 44.28
CA VAL A 182 -40.83 10.04 44.07
C VAL A 182 -42.18 9.31 44.00
N VAL A 183 -42.25 8.12 43.41
CA VAL A 183 -43.49 7.33 43.37
C VAL A 183 -43.86 6.78 44.75
N GLU A 184 -42.88 6.39 45.55
CA GLU A 184 -43.10 5.83 46.89
C GLU A 184 -43.69 6.88 47.86
N THR A 185 -43.22 8.14 47.78
CA THR A 185 -43.71 9.26 48.60
C THR A 185 -45.13 9.73 48.25
N GLN A 186 -45.60 9.54 47.02
CA GLN A 186 -46.96 9.93 46.61
C GLN A 186 -48.02 8.89 46.99
N ASN A 187 -47.62 7.64 47.22
CA ASN A 187 -48.51 6.56 47.62
C ASN A 187 -48.65 6.42 49.15
N SER A 188 -47.81 7.08 49.95
CA SER A 188 -47.93 7.14 51.41
C SER A 188 -48.78 8.33 51.84
N LYS A 189 -50.11 8.27 51.69
CA LYS A 189 -51.01 9.20 52.39
C LYS A 189 -50.96 8.90 53.91
N PRO A 190 -50.81 9.91 54.79
CA PRO A 190 -50.91 9.66 56.22
C PRO A 190 -52.36 9.33 56.56
N LEU A 191 -52.58 8.18 57.20
CA LEU A 191 -53.85 7.83 57.83
C LEU A 191 -54.14 8.88 58.91
N SER A 192 -55.11 9.76 58.66
CA SER A 192 -55.63 10.70 59.64
C SER A 192 -56.39 9.94 60.72
N SER A 193 -56.05 10.20 61.98
CA SER A 193 -56.77 9.80 63.20
C SER A 193 -58.13 10.46 63.33
#